data_AF-A0A7J3BQV9-F1
#
_entry.id   AF-A0A7J3BQV9-F1
#
_cell.length_a   1.000
_cell.length_b   1.000
_cell.length_c   1.000
_cell.angle_alpha   90.00
_cell.angle_beta   90.00
_cell.angle_gamma   90.00
#
_symmetry.space_group_name_H-M   'P 1'
#
loop_
_entity.id
_entity.type
_entity.pdbx_description
1 polymer ?
#
loop_
_entity_poly.entity_id
_entity_poly.type
_entity_poly.pdbx_seq_one_letter_code
_entity_poly.pdbx_strand_id
1 'polypeptide(L)' 'MQTKIPDLIIALKDEDWRVRESAAEAIGKIGVNDEQFETILRMLKKGETSEERHGAAIALGELKNLKAIPALITALKD' A
#
# COMPACT_ATOMS: atom_id res chain seq x y z
N MET A 1 -14.40 8.84 -14.53
CA MET A 1 -14.56 7.77 -13.54
C MET A 1 -13.97 8.28 -12.23
N GLN A 2 -14.77 8.36 -11.17
CA GLN A 2 -14.32 8.86 -9.87
C GLN A 2 -13.81 7.65 -9.07
N THR A 3 -12.62 7.15 -9.40
CA THR A 3 -11.99 6.08 -8.61
C THR A 3 -11.68 6.66 -7.24
N LYS A 4 -12.34 6.18 -6.18
CA LYS A 4 -12.13 6.71 -4.84
C LYS A 4 -10.89 6.05 -4.25
N ILE A 5 -10.00 6.83 -3.64
CA ILE A 5 -8.78 6.32 -2.99
C ILE A 5 -9.06 5.12 -2.05
N PRO A 6 -10.16 5.07 -1.28
CA PRO A 6 -10.54 3.87 -0.53
C PRO A 6 -10.63 2.58 -1.35
N ASP A 7 -11.14 2.64 -2.58
CA ASP A 7 -11.26 1.46 -3.45
C ASP A 7 -9.88 0.96 -3.90
N LEU A 8 -8.95 1.89 -4.15
CA LEU A 8 -7.56 1.56 -4.47
C LEU A 8 -6.86 0.89 -3.26
N ILE A 9 -7.10 1.38 -2.04
CA ILE A 9 -6.56 0.77 -0.83
C ILE A 9 -7.11 -0.65 -0.62
N ILE A 10 -8.37 -0.89 -0.95
CA ILE A 10 -8.96 -2.25 -0.94
C ILE A 10 -8.27 -3.13 -1.99
N ALA A 11 -8.05 -2.62 -3.20
CA ALA A 11 -7.40 -3.35 -4.29
C ALA A 11 -5.93 -3.73 -4.01
N LEU A 12 -5.26 -3.11 -3.03
CA LEU A 12 -3.95 -3.55 -2.55
C LEU A 12 -3.98 -4.96 -1.92
N LYS A 13 -5.15 -5.52 -1.65
CA LYS A 13 -5.35 -6.83 -1.04
C LYS A 13 -5.84 -7.88 -2.03
N ASP A 14 -5.97 -7.52 -3.30
CA ASP A 14 -6.50 -8.40 -4.33
C ASP A 14 -5.62 -9.65 -4.50
N GLU A 15 -6.23 -10.78 -4.85
CA GLU A 15 -5.51 -12.04 -5.06
C GLU A 15 -4.59 -11.95 -6.30
N ASP A 16 -4.98 -11.22 -7.34
CA ASP A 16 -4.14 -11.00 -8.52
C ASP A 16 -3.09 -9.92 -8.24
N TRP A 17 -1.83 -10.31 -8.33
CA TRP A 17 -0.68 -9.42 -8.14
C TRP A 17 -0.68 -8.23 -9.10
N ARG A 18 -1.24 -8.37 -10.30
CA ARG A 18 -1.35 -7.28 -11.28
C ARG A 18 -2.33 -6.20 -10.84
N VAL A 19 -3.41 -6.60 -10.15
CA VAL A 19 -4.38 -5.66 -9.59
C VAL A 19 -3.73 -4.88 -8.44
N ARG A 20 -2.98 -5.57 -7.56
CA ARG A 20 -2.22 -4.93 -6.48
C ARG A 20 -1.21 -3.91 -7.00
N GLU A 21 -0.42 -4.27 -8.01
CA GLU A 21 0.57 -3.38 -8.63
C GLU A 21 -0.10 -2.16 -9.27
N SER A 22 -1.16 -2.38 -10.06
CA SER A 22 -1.92 -1.30 -10.69
C SER A 22 -2.53 -0.33 -9.67
N ALA A 23 -3.03 -0.85 -8.55
CA ALA A 23 -3.57 -0.05 -7.45
C ALA A 23 -2.48 0.76 -6.74
N ALA A 24 -1.32 0.14 -6.47
CA ALA A 24 -0.18 0.80 -5.85
C ALA A 24 0.38 1.94 -6.73
N GLU A 25 0.53 1.71 -8.04
CA GLU A 25 0.94 2.74 -8.98
C GLU A 25 -0.06 3.91 -9.03
N ALA A 26 -1.35 3.61 -9.06
CA ALA A 26 -2.40 4.63 -9.07
C ALA A 26 -2.35 5.46 -7.77
N ILE A 27 -2.15 4.81 -6.62
CA ILE A 27 -1.94 5.46 -5.32
C ILE A 27 -0.71 6.38 -5.35
N GLY A 28 0.41 5.93 -5.90
CA GLY A 28 1.62 6.76 -6.03
C GLY A 28 1.40 7.99 -6.91
N LYS A 29 0.65 7.84 -8.01
CA LYS A 29 0.34 8.94 -8.96
C LYS A 29 -0.65 9.95 -8.39
N ILE A 30 -1.68 9.50 -7.66
CA ILE A 30 -2.75 10.35 -7.12
C ILE A 30 -2.33 10.99 -5.78
N GLY A 31 -1.50 10.29 -5.02
CA GLY A 31 -1.18 10.63 -3.65
C GLY A 31 -2.30 10.26 -2.67
N VAL A 32 -1.97 10.28 -1.39
CA VAL A 32 -2.89 9.96 -0.28
C VAL A 32 -2.72 10.99 0.84
N ASN A 33 -3.75 11.13 1.67
CA ASN A 33 -3.66 11.91 2.90
C ASN A 33 -3.02 11.10 4.04
N ASP A 34 -2.79 11.74 5.19
CA ASP A 34 -2.14 11.09 6.33
C ASP A 34 -2.92 9.89 6.89
N GLU A 35 -4.27 9.94 6.91
CA GLU A 35 -5.11 8.83 7.39
C GLU A 35 -4.99 7.59 6.50
N GLN A 36 -5.00 7.80 5.19
CA GLN A 36 -4.82 6.76 4.19
C GLN A 36 -3.40 6.19 4.23
N PHE A 37 -2.39 7.05 4.40
CA PHE A 37 -1.00 6.64 4.59
C PHE A 37 -0.84 5.73 5.82
N GLU A 38 -1.42 6.11 6.96
CA GLU A 38 -1.40 5.29 8.19
C GLU A 38 -2.16 3.97 8.02
N THR A 39 -3.21 3.95 7.20
CA THR A 39 -3.92 2.71 6.86
C THR A 39 -3.03 1.75 6.07
N ILE A 40 -2.33 2.23 5.04
CA ILE A 40 -1.40 1.43 4.26
C ILE A 40 -0.21 0.97 5.12
N LEU A 41 0.30 1.82 6.01
CA LEU A 41 1.32 1.43 6.99
C LEU A 41 0.86 0.30 7.93
N ARG A 42 -0.40 0.33 8.37
CA ARG A 42 -0.97 -0.73 9.19
C ARG A 42 -1.08 -2.03 8.41
N MET A 43 -1.46 -1.98 7.14
CA MET A 43 -1.49 -3.16 6.27
C MET A 43 -0.11 -3.79 6.14
N LEU A 44 0.95 -3.00 5.97
CA LEU A 44 2.32 -3.52 5.95
C LEU A 44 2.69 -4.23 7.26
N LYS A 45 2.35 -3.64 8.42
CA LYS A 45 2.80 -4.12 9.74
C LYS A 45 1.95 -5.25 10.33
N LYS A 46 0.66 -5.31 9.98
CA LYS A 46 -0.34 -6.17 10.61
C LYS A 46 -1.23 -6.90 9.61
N GLY A 47 -0.89 -6.87 8.32
CA GLY A 47 -1.62 -7.61 7.30
C GLY A 47 -1.54 -9.11 7.57
N GLU A 48 -2.70 -9.76 7.57
CA GLU A 48 -2.85 -11.18 7.90
C GLU A 48 -2.31 -12.06 6.78
N THR A 49 -2.43 -11.59 5.52
CA THR A 49 -1.99 -12.32 4.34
C THR A 49 -0.74 -11.71 3.71
N SER A 50 -0.05 -12.52 2.88
CA SER A 50 1.12 -12.06 2.14
C SER A 50 0.75 -10.98 1.12
N GLU A 51 -0.45 -11.07 0.54
CA GLU A 51 -1.01 -10.16 -0.44
C GLU A 51 -1.22 -8.78 0.16
N GLU A 52 -1.79 -8.70 1.36
CA GLU A 52 -1.99 -7.44 2.09
C GLU A 52 -0.67 -6.73 2.38
N ARG A 53 0.34 -7.47 2.88
CA ARG A 53 1.65 -6.89 3.20
C ARG A 53 2.40 -6.48 1.94
N HIS A 54 2.34 -7.31 0.89
CA HIS A 54 2.99 -7.06 -0.40
C HIS A 54 2.41 -5.82 -1.10
N GLY A 55 1.08 -5.74 -1.24
CA GLY A 55 0.44 -4.57 -1.85
C GLY A 55 0.75 -3.29 -1.09
N ALA A 56 0.72 -3.34 0.24
CA ALA A 56 1.10 -2.20 1.08
C ALA A 56 2.58 -1.79 0.88
N ALA A 57 3.50 -2.74 0.78
CA ALA A 57 4.91 -2.45 0.55
C ALA A 57 5.14 -1.71 -0.78
N ILE A 58 4.51 -2.17 -1.87
CA ILE A 58 4.61 -1.51 -3.18
C ILE A 58 4.01 -0.10 -3.10
N ALA A 59 2.80 0.04 -2.55
CA ALA A 59 2.13 1.34 -2.45
C ALA A 59 2.95 2.36 -1.64
N LEU A 60 3.57 1.94 -0.54
CA LEU A 60 4.44 2.81 0.27
C LEU A 60 5.71 3.21 -0.50
N GLY A 61 6.26 2.32 -1.33
CA GLY A 61 7.35 2.63 -2.25
C GLY A 61 6.96 3.65 -3.32
N GLU A 62 5.81 3.45 -3.95
CA GLU A 62 5.26 4.34 -4.98
C GLU A 62 4.92 5.73 -4.44
N LEU A 63 4.46 5.82 -3.20
CA LEU A 63 4.20 7.10 -2.52
C LEU A 63 5.47 7.90 -2.21
N LYS A 64 6.65 7.25 -2.20
CA LYS A 64 7.96 7.88 -1.95
C LYS A 64 8.00 8.72 -0.67
N ASN A 65 7.17 8.38 0.31
CA ASN A 65 7.10 9.08 1.58
C ASN A 65 8.11 8.46 2.55
N LEU A 66 9.13 9.24 2.92
CA LEU A 66 10.24 8.78 3.78
C LEU A 66 9.79 8.26 5.15
N LYS A 67 8.59 8.66 5.63
CA LYS A 67 8.00 8.11 6.86
C LYS A 67 7.80 6.60 6.80
N ALA A 68 7.70 6.01 5.61
CA ALA A 68 7.53 4.57 5.43
C ALA A 68 8.82 3.76 5.61
N ILE A 69 10.01 4.39 5.48
CA ILE A 69 11.30 3.70 5.45
C ILE A 69 11.52 2.79 6.66
N PRO A 70 11.31 3.22 7.92
CA PRO A 70 11.52 2.34 9.06
C PRO A 70 10.62 1.10 9.03
N ALA A 71 9.36 1.26 8.62
CA ALA A 71 8.42 0.15 8.54
C ALA A 71 8.79 -0.83 7.42
N LEU A 72 9.23 -0.33 6.27
CA LEU A 72 9.72 -1.16 5.15
C LEU A 72 10.98 -1.94 5.54
N ILE A 73 11.93 -1.32 6.25
CA ILE A 73 13.13 -2.00 6.75
C ILE A 73 12.76 -3.12 7.74
N THR A 74 11.78 -2.88 8.62
CA THR A 74 11.29 -3.93 9.53
C THR A 74 10.66 -5.08 8.76
N ALA A 75 9.84 -4.78 7.74
CA ALA A 75 9.17 -5.80 6.94
C ALA A 75 10.12 -6.70 6.14
N LEU A 76 11.32 -6.23 5.78
CA LEU A 76 12.35 -7.05 5.12
C LEU A 76 12.95 -8.15 6.03
N LYS A 77 12.61 -8.17 7.31
CA LYS A 77 13.13 -9.12 8.31
C LYS A 77 12.08 -10.14 8.77
N ASP A 78 10.84 -9.99 8.31
CA ASP A 78 9.71 -10.92 8.54
C ASP A 78 9.78 -12.07 7.53
#